data_AF-A0A930TX46-F1
#
_entry.id   AF-A0A930TX46-F1
#
_cell.length_a   1.000
_cell.length_b   1.000
_cell.length_c   1.000
_cell.angle_alpha   90.00
_cell.angle_beta   90.00
_cell.angle_gamma   90.00
#
_symmetry.space_group_name_H-M   'P 1'
#
loop_
_entity.id
_entity.type
_entity.pdbx_description
1 polymer ?
#
loop_
_entity_poly.entity_id
_entity_poly.type
_entity_poly.pdbx_seq_one_letter_code
_entity_poly.pdbx_strand_id
1 'polypeptide(L)'
;MNYSLLALVLAPPVLTVVYACLEHSGKLDIWFGRRAALDGLDRLKSASGYPTSWIYNDDKDRVLFTALEKRISKRTQVKKISKVLAEGHRPSCITVGGEPIPISGVHPEWESTQKRVYTPAHSVMYLFNVTRDGGQGKAERVGTLGELEKWLSDEKDVRKHYIGAVALGFIAITFIVLRFVTTG
;
A
#
# COMPACT_ATOMS: atom_id res chain seq x y z
N MET A 1 0.10 -30.60 35.42
CA MET A 1 0.53 -29.83 34.23
C MET A 1 0.72 -28.39 34.66
N ASN A 2 1.95 -27.88 34.68
CA ASN A 2 2.23 -26.52 35.16
C ASN A 2 1.49 -25.49 34.30
N TYR A 3 0.89 -24.47 34.94
CA TYR A 3 0.16 -23.38 34.26
C TYR A 3 0.98 -22.74 33.13
N SER A 4 2.29 -22.68 33.27
CA SER A 4 3.22 -22.15 32.26
C SER A 4 3.28 -22.98 30.98
N LEU A 5 3.21 -24.31 31.07
CA LEU A 5 3.15 -25.21 29.91
C LEU A 5 1.81 -25.09 29.18
N LEU A 6 0.72 -24.94 29.93
CA LEU A 6 -0.61 -24.75 29.37
C LEU A 6 -0.74 -23.40 28.64
N ALA A 7 -0.18 -22.33 29.22
CA ALA A 7 -0.11 -21.01 28.58
C ALA A 7 0.69 -21.05 27.26
N LEU A 8 1.79 -21.79 27.20
CA LEU A 8 2.60 -21.94 25.98
C LEU A 8 1.91 -22.73 24.87
N VAL A 9 1.14 -23.77 25.23
CA VAL A 9 0.37 -24.55 24.26
C VAL A 9 -0.79 -23.72 23.71
N LEU A 10 -1.43 -22.89 24.55
CA LEU A 10 -2.54 -22.04 24.14
C LEU A 10 -2.10 -20.70 23.50
N ALA A 11 -0.87 -20.25 23.71
CA ALA A 11 -0.35 -19.02 23.13
C ALA A 11 -0.42 -18.97 21.59
N PRO A 12 0.06 -19.98 20.82
CA PRO A 12 -0.05 -19.98 19.36
C PRO A 12 -1.49 -19.83 18.82
N PRO A 13 -2.48 -20.64 19.25
CA PRO A 13 -3.84 -20.50 18.75
C PRO A 13 -4.46 -19.16 19.18
N VAL A 14 -4.22 -18.69 20.41
CA VAL A 14 -4.71 -17.37 20.88
C VAL A 14 -4.11 -16.23 20.05
N LEU A 15 -2.79 -16.23 19.82
CA LEU A 15 -2.11 -15.24 18.99
C LEU A 15 -2.63 -15.26 17.54
N THR A 16 -2.91 -16.46 17.01
CA THR A 16 -3.48 -16.62 15.66
C THR A 16 -4.87 -15.99 15.56
N VAL A 17 -5.72 -16.20 16.56
CA VAL A 17 -7.06 -15.60 16.63
C VAL A 17 -6.96 -14.08 16.78
N VAL A 18 -6.12 -13.58 17.68
CA VAL A 18 -5.89 -12.14 17.86
C VAL A 18 -5.39 -11.50 16.56
N TYR A 19 -4.43 -12.12 15.89
CA TYR A 19 -3.95 -11.66 14.58
C TYR A 19 -5.07 -11.64 13.54
N ALA A 20 -5.86 -12.70 13.44
CA ALA A 20 -6.99 -12.78 12.52
C ALA A 20 -8.02 -11.66 12.79
N CYS A 21 -8.33 -11.38 14.05
CA CYS A 21 -9.22 -10.27 14.43
C CYS A 21 -8.63 -8.89 14.06
N LEU A 22 -7.33 -8.67 14.28
CA LEU A 22 -6.65 -7.41 13.93
C LEU A 22 -6.55 -7.20 12.42
N GLU A 23 -6.33 -8.27 11.66
CA GLU A 23 -6.31 -8.26 10.19
C GLU A 23 -7.72 -8.05 9.62
N HIS A 24 -8.73 -8.76 10.14
CA HIS A 24 -10.12 -8.62 9.70
C HIS A 24 -10.69 -7.23 9.98
N SER A 25 -10.35 -6.64 11.13
CA SER A 25 -10.74 -5.27 11.48
C SER A 25 -9.98 -4.18 10.70
N GLY A 26 -9.01 -4.54 9.85
CA GLY A 26 -8.21 -3.61 9.06
C GLY A 26 -7.26 -2.73 9.89
N LYS A 27 -7.13 -2.97 11.21
CA LYS A 27 -6.26 -2.19 12.09
C LYS A 27 -4.79 -2.29 11.69
N LEU A 28 -4.36 -3.46 11.23
CA LEU A 28 -3.01 -3.65 10.72
C LEU A 28 -2.75 -2.81 9.47
N ASP A 29 -3.73 -2.68 8.57
CA ASP A 29 -3.58 -1.84 7.38
C ASP A 29 -3.46 -0.34 7.70
N ILE A 30 -4.11 0.12 8.77
CA ILE A 30 -3.93 1.48 9.29
C ILE A 30 -2.51 1.64 9.84
N TRP A 31 -2.09 0.73 10.72
CA TRP A 31 -0.82 0.85 11.43
C TRP A 31 0.40 0.81 10.49
N PHE A 32 0.35 -0.02 9.45
CA PHE A 32 1.38 -0.09 8.41
C PHE A 32 1.21 0.96 7.29
N GLY A 33 0.21 1.85 7.41
CA GLY A 33 -0.07 2.88 6.41
C GLY A 33 -0.45 2.32 5.03
N ARG A 34 -0.93 1.08 4.96
CA ARG A 34 -1.42 0.42 3.74
C ARG A 34 -2.78 0.98 3.36
N ARG A 35 -3.64 1.29 4.35
CA ARG A 35 -4.96 1.89 4.14
C ARG A 35 -4.87 3.19 3.35
N ALA A 36 -4.01 4.12 3.78
CA ALA A 36 -3.79 5.38 3.06
C ALA A 36 -3.26 5.17 1.63
N ALA A 37 -2.45 4.12 1.39
CA ALA A 37 -2.00 3.81 0.04
C ALA A 37 -3.11 3.18 -0.83
N LEU A 38 -4.01 2.40 -0.25
CA LEU A 38 -5.20 1.88 -0.93
C LEU A 38 -6.16 3.03 -1.28
N ASP A 39 -6.45 3.93 -0.33
CA ASP A 39 -7.28 5.11 -0.56
C ASP A 39 -6.68 6.00 -1.68
N GLY A 40 -5.35 6.13 -1.69
CA GLY A 40 -4.62 6.81 -2.77
C GLY A 40 -4.72 6.08 -4.11
N LEU A 41 -4.59 4.75 -4.12
CA LEU A 41 -4.76 3.94 -5.34
C LEU A 41 -6.18 4.05 -5.90
N ASP A 42 -7.20 4.01 -5.04
CA ASP A 42 -8.60 4.16 -5.44
C ASP A 42 -8.87 5.54 -6.03
N ARG A 43 -8.25 6.58 -5.45
CA ARG A 43 -8.29 7.93 -6.02
C ARG A 43 -7.61 8.02 -7.38
N LEU A 44 -6.47 7.36 -7.58
CA LEU A 44 -5.82 7.27 -8.89
C LEU A 44 -6.67 6.51 -9.92
N LYS A 45 -7.40 5.48 -9.50
CA LYS A 45 -8.32 4.71 -10.35
C LYS A 45 -9.59 5.49 -10.72
N SER A 46 -9.92 6.55 -9.99
CA SER A 46 -11.08 7.38 -10.27
C SER A 46 -10.98 8.07 -11.63
N ALA A 47 -12.01 7.92 -12.46
CA ALA A 47 -12.13 8.62 -13.74
C ALA A 47 -12.68 10.06 -13.59
N SER A 48 -12.71 10.61 -12.37
CA SER A 48 -13.11 11.99 -12.10
C SER A 48 -12.15 13.04 -12.68
N GLY A 49 -10.94 12.65 -13.07
CA GLY A 49 -10.00 13.49 -13.81
C GLY A 49 -9.26 14.52 -12.94
N TYR A 50 -8.61 15.48 -13.59
CA TYR A 50 -7.96 16.61 -12.91
C TYR A 50 -9.02 17.54 -12.29
N PRO A 51 -8.85 18.02 -11.04
CA PRO A 51 -7.75 17.77 -10.10
C PRO A 51 -8.06 16.68 -9.05
N THR A 52 -9.21 16.00 -9.15
CA THR A 52 -9.70 15.08 -8.11
C THR A 52 -8.94 13.75 -8.07
N SER A 53 -8.47 13.22 -9.20
CA SER A 53 -7.67 12.00 -9.21
C SER A 53 -6.17 12.23 -8.91
N TRP A 54 -5.70 13.47 -8.97
CA TRP A 54 -4.30 13.83 -8.75
C TRP A 54 -4.00 13.92 -7.26
N ILE A 55 -2.84 13.37 -6.85
CA ILE A 55 -2.42 13.33 -5.45
C ILE A 55 -1.18 14.20 -5.30
N TYR A 56 -1.34 15.34 -4.64
CA TYR A 56 -0.27 16.33 -4.49
C TYR A 56 0.57 16.11 -3.22
N ASN A 57 1.80 16.59 -3.24
CA ASN A 57 2.64 16.68 -2.05
C ASN A 57 2.36 17.99 -1.28
N ASP A 58 1.12 18.18 -0.85
CA ASP A 58 0.67 19.34 -0.06
C ASP A 58 0.03 18.88 1.27
N ASP A 59 -0.37 19.81 2.14
CA ASP A 59 -0.97 19.45 3.44
C ASP A 59 -2.26 18.63 3.30
N LYS A 60 -3.02 18.81 2.21
CA LYS A 60 -4.29 18.12 1.98
C LYS A 60 -4.08 16.65 1.63
N ASP A 61 -3.12 16.37 0.76
CA ASP A 61 -2.90 15.03 0.20
C ASP A 61 -1.68 14.31 0.80
N ARG A 62 -0.96 14.94 1.75
CA ARG A 62 0.32 14.45 2.31
C ARG A 62 0.29 12.99 2.75
N VAL A 63 -0.78 12.57 3.41
CA VAL A 63 -0.92 11.21 3.96
C VAL A 63 -0.98 10.18 2.82
N LEU A 64 -1.82 10.42 1.82
CA LEU A 64 -1.95 9.56 0.64
C LEU A 64 -0.66 9.58 -0.19
N PHE A 65 -0.13 10.78 -0.43
CA PHE A 65 1.09 10.99 -1.19
C PHE A 65 2.26 10.21 -0.58
N THR A 66 2.54 10.41 0.71
CA THR A 66 3.66 9.76 1.40
C THR A 66 3.49 8.24 1.42
N ALA A 67 2.26 7.76 1.64
CA ALA A 67 1.97 6.33 1.67
C ALA A 67 2.22 5.65 0.32
N LEU A 68 1.86 6.30 -0.78
CA LEU A 68 2.10 5.83 -2.15
C LEU A 68 3.57 6.01 -2.57
N GLU A 69 4.13 7.20 -2.40
CA GLU A 69 5.52 7.54 -2.77
C GLU A 69 6.51 6.58 -2.12
N LYS A 70 6.34 6.28 -0.83
CA LYS A 70 7.20 5.34 -0.09
C LYS A 70 7.22 3.95 -0.71
N ARG A 71 6.13 3.52 -1.32
CA ARG A 71 5.98 2.17 -1.91
C ARG A 71 6.47 2.14 -3.33
N ILE A 72 6.12 3.17 -4.11
CA ILE A 72 6.59 3.33 -5.49
C ILE A 72 8.11 3.49 -5.52
N SER A 73 8.68 4.37 -4.68
CA SER A 73 10.13 4.61 -4.61
C SER A 73 10.94 3.35 -4.27
N LYS A 74 10.39 2.46 -3.42
CA LYS A 74 11.04 1.20 -3.02
C LYS A 74 10.93 0.09 -4.06
N ARG A 75 9.91 0.09 -4.92
CA ARG A 75 9.58 -1.05 -5.79
C ARG A 75 9.66 -0.75 -7.28
N THR A 76 9.71 0.52 -7.67
CA THR A 76 9.84 0.90 -9.08
C THR A 76 11.10 0.31 -9.68
N GLN A 77 10.95 -0.29 -10.86
CA GLN A 77 12.06 -0.83 -11.65
C GLN A 77 12.59 0.19 -12.68
N VAL A 78 12.01 1.39 -12.71
CA VAL A 78 12.38 2.44 -13.65
C VAL A 78 13.68 3.10 -13.17
N LYS A 79 14.83 2.62 -13.68
CA LYS A 79 16.18 3.08 -13.29
C LYS A 79 16.33 4.60 -13.24
N LYS A 80 15.72 5.31 -14.21
CA LYS A 80 15.74 6.77 -14.28
C LYS A 80 15.11 7.41 -13.05
N ILE A 81 13.96 6.90 -12.60
CA ILE A 81 13.28 7.38 -11.39
C ILE A 81 14.10 7.07 -10.15
N SER A 82 14.61 5.83 -10.04
CA SER A 82 15.45 5.44 -8.91
C SER A 82 16.67 6.37 -8.76
N LYS A 83 17.29 6.77 -9.88
CA LYS A 83 18.39 7.73 -9.91
C LYS A 83 17.96 9.13 -9.46
N VAL A 84 16.88 9.67 -10.03
CA VAL A 84 16.34 10.99 -9.67
C VAL A 84 15.99 11.08 -8.19
N LEU A 85 15.39 10.04 -7.62
CA LEU A 85 15.07 9.97 -6.19
C LEU A 85 16.32 9.87 -5.32
N ALA A 86 17.35 9.14 -5.77
CA ALA A 86 18.63 9.04 -5.06
C ALA A 86 19.41 10.37 -5.04
N GLU A 87 19.24 11.21 -6.07
CA GLU A 87 19.78 12.58 -6.14
C GLU A 87 19.02 13.57 -5.25
N GLY A 88 17.97 13.12 -4.55
CA GLY A 88 17.20 13.94 -3.61
C GLY A 88 16.03 14.71 -4.24
N HIS A 89 15.82 14.58 -5.55
CA HIS A 89 14.68 15.20 -6.22
C HIS A 89 13.39 14.47 -5.86
N ARG A 90 12.46 15.18 -5.21
CA ARG A 90 11.18 14.63 -4.78
C ARG A 90 10.06 15.00 -5.75
N PRO A 91 9.16 14.06 -6.08
CA PRO A 91 7.98 14.38 -6.84
C PRO A 91 7.07 15.33 -6.06
N SER A 92 6.31 16.15 -6.77
CA SER A 92 5.31 17.05 -6.21
C SER A 92 3.88 16.55 -6.42
N CYS A 93 3.68 15.61 -7.36
CA CYS A 93 2.38 15.02 -7.63
C CYS A 93 2.51 13.59 -8.18
N ILE A 94 1.55 12.73 -7.82
CA ILE A 94 1.35 11.38 -8.37
C ILE A 94 0.03 11.39 -9.14
N THR A 95 0.04 10.90 -10.37
CA THR A 95 -1.16 10.83 -11.21
C THR A 95 -1.13 9.63 -12.15
N VAL A 96 -2.22 9.43 -12.90
CA VAL A 96 -2.32 8.45 -13.97
C VAL A 96 -2.16 9.16 -15.31
N GLY A 97 -1.27 8.66 -16.15
CA GLY A 97 -1.06 9.16 -17.51
C GLY A 97 -2.10 8.61 -18.48
N GLY A 98 -2.57 9.48 -19.38
CA GLY A 98 -3.53 9.15 -20.42
C GLY A 98 -4.99 9.40 -20.02
N GLU A 99 -5.89 9.20 -20.98
CA GLU A 99 -7.33 9.33 -20.77
C GLU A 99 -7.97 8.02 -20.32
N PRO A 100 -8.98 8.06 -19.43
CA PRO A 100 -9.71 6.87 -19.03
C PRO A 100 -10.59 6.36 -20.18
N ILE A 101 -10.72 5.04 -20.27
CA ILE A 101 -11.39 4.34 -21.37
C ILE A 101 -12.90 4.31 -21.11
N PRO A 102 -13.75 4.57 -22.12
CA PRO A 102 -15.20 4.44 -21.98
C PRO A 102 -15.61 2.97 -21.77
N ILE A 103 -16.55 2.74 -20.85
CA ILE A 103 -17.18 1.45 -20.64
C ILE A 103 -18.34 1.32 -21.64
N SER A 104 -18.48 0.17 -22.28
CA SER A 104 -19.60 -0.11 -23.18
C SER A 104 -20.82 -0.65 -22.43
N GLY A 105 -22.02 -0.38 -22.94
CA GLY A 105 -23.28 -0.90 -22.38
C GLY A 105 -23.81 -0.18 -21.12
N VAL A 106 -23.26 0.99 -20.81
CA VAL A 106 -23.68 1.80 -19.64
C VAL A 106 -24.87 2.69 -20.00
N HIS A 107 -25.76 2.95 -19.05
CA HIS A 107 -26.93 3.79 -19.28
C HIS A 107 -26.52 5.24 -19.66
N PRO A 108 -27.16 5.86 -20.67
CA PRO A 108 -26.82 7.21 -21.14
C PRO A 108 -26.93 8.31 -20.08
N GLU A 109 -27.72 8.11 -19.03
CA GLU A 109 -27.94 9.11 -17.97
C GLU A 109 -26.91 9.04 -16.83
N TRP A 110 -26.04 8.02 -16.79
CA TRP A 110 -25.05 7.91 -15.72
C TRP A 110 -24.02 9.05 -15.77
N GLU A 111 -23.40 9.35 -14.64
CA GLU A 111 -22.36 10.35 -14.59
C GLU A 111 -21.16 9.97 -15.47
N SER A 112 -20.50 10.97 -16.05
CA SER A 112 -19.34 10.77 -16.92
C SER A 112 -18.20 10.03 -16.22
N THR A 113 -18.05 10.21 -14.91
CA THR A 113 -17.08 9.55 -14.05
C THR A 113 -17.35 8.05 -13.87
N GLN A 114 -18.60 7.62 -13.98
CA GLN A 114 -19.04 6.22 -13.88
C GLN A 114 -19.01 5.50 -15.23
N LYS A 115 -18.93 6.26 -16.32
CA LYS A 115 -18.87 5.76 -17.70
C LYS A 115 -17.45 5.48 -18.18
N ARG A 116 -16.43 5.88 -17.41
CA ARG A 116 -15.02 5.78 -17.81
C ARG A 116 -14.23 5.09 -16.71
N VAL A 117 -13.18 4.37 -17.09
CA VAL A 117 -12.34 3.63 -16.15
C VAL A 117 -10.87 3.67 -16.56
N TYR A 118 -9.99 3.75 -15.57
CA TYR A 118 -8.58 3.46 -15.76
C TYR A 118 -8.34 1.96 -15.61
N THR A 119 -7.78 1.34 -16.64
CA THR A 119 -7.38 -0.07 -16.60
C THR A 119 -6.05 -0.25 -15.86
N PRO A 120 -5.74 -1.46 -15.36
CA PRO A 120 -4.46 -1.76 -14.72
C PRO A 120 -3.21 -1.44 -15.57
N ALA A 121 -3.35 -1.37 -16.90
CA ALA A 121 -2.26 -1.06 -17.82
C ALA A 121 -1.88 0.45 -17.85
N HIS A 122 -2.71 1.34 -17.29
CA HIS A 122 -2.42 2.76 -17.31
C HIS A 122 -1.19 3.09 -16.49
N SER A 123 -0.39 4.02 -17.01
CA SER A 123 0.88 4.40 -16.42
C SER A 123 0.66 5.30 -15.21
N VAL A 124 1.28 4.98 -14.09
CA VAL A 124 1.40 5.90 -12.97
C VAL A 124 2.60 6.80 -13.24
N MET A 125 2.42 8.09 -12.99
CA MET A 125 3.35 9.16 -13.32
C MET A 125 3.73 9.95 -12.06
N TYR A 126 5.00 10.29 -11.94
CA TYR A 126 5.48 11.34 -11.06
C TYR A 126 5.59 12.63 -11.83
N LEU A 127 5.01 13.69 -11.27
CA LEU A 127 5.19 15.05 -11.74
C LEU A 127 6.11 15.77 -10.76
N PHE A 128 7.07 16.51 -11.30
CA PHE A 128 8.00 17.35 -10.55
C PHE A 128 7.69 18.82 -10.80
N ASN A 129 7.82 19.67 -9.78
CA ASN A 129 7.59 21.12 -9.87
C ASN A 129 6.16 21.51 -10.31
N VAL A 130 5.15 20.77 -9.86
CA VAL A 130 3.73 21.04 -10.08
C VAL A 130 3.02 21.20 -8.75
N THR A 131 2.29 22.30 -8.57
CA THR A 131 1.40 22.53 -7.43
C THR A 131 -0.06 22.39 -7.86
N ARG A 132 -0.98 22.46 -6.89
CA ARG A 132 -2.42 22.41 -7.15
C ARG A 132 -2.91 23.57 -8.01
N ASP A 133 -2.22 24.70 -7.95
CA ASP A 133 -2.53 25.91 -8.72
C ASP A 133 -1.92 25.88 -10.13
N GLY A 134 -1.17 24.82 -10.46
CA GLY A 134 -0.55 24.60 -11.77
C GLY A 134 0.97 24.51 -11.70
N GLY A 135 1.59 24.39 -12.88
CA GLY A 135 3.05 24.37 -13.03
C GLY A 135 3.49 23.70 -14.33
N GLN A 136 4.61 24.14 -14.88
CA GLN A 136 5.25 23.49 -16.03
C GLN A 136 6.22 22.41 -15.55
N GLY A 137 5.63 21.36 -15.00
CA GLY A 137 6.38 20.22 -14.50
C GLY A 137 6.67 19.18 -15.55
N LYS A 138 7.67 18.35 -15.27
CA LYS A 138 7.97 17.17 -16.08
C LYS A 138 7.29 15.95 -15.47
N ALA A 139 6.59 15.19 -16.32
CA ALA A 139 6.00 13.91 -15.95
C ALA A 139 6.95 12.77 -16.32
N GLU A 140 7.19 11.85 -15.39
CA GLU A 140 8.01 10.66 -15.60
C GLU A 140 7.25 9.43 -15.13
N ARG A 141 7.24 8.37 -15.95
CA ARG A 141 6.55 7.12 -15.63
C ARG A 141 7.27 6.37 -14.51
N VAL A 142 6.53 5.92 -13.52
CA VAL A 142 7.07 5.15 -12.36
C VAL A 142 6.62 3.69 -12.33
N GLY A 143 5.53 3.36 -13.01
CA GLY A 143 4.96 2.02 -13.05
C GLY A 143 3.58 2.03 -13.70
N THR A 144 2.76 1.02 -13.41
CA THR A 144 1.35 0.95 -13.81
C THR A 144 0.42 0.83 -12.61
N LEU A 145 -0.88 1.08 -12.81
CA LEU A 145 -1.89 0.88 -11.76
C LEU A 145 -1.93 -0.58 -11.28
N GLY A 146 -1.80 -1.53 -12.20
CA GLY A 146 -1.76 -2.97 -11.88
C GLY A 146 -0.52 -3.36 -11.10
N GLU A 147 0.65 -2.76 -11.39
CA GLU A 147 1.86 -2.97 -10.60
C GLU A 147 1.69 -2.44 -9.17
N LEU A 148 1.13 -1.23 -9.02
CA LEU A 148 0.90 -0.62 -7.72
C LEU A 148 -0.10 -1.44 -6.87
N GLU A 149 -1.16 -1.93 -7.48
CA GLU A 149 -2.12 -2.85 -6.86
C GLU A 149 -1.45 -4.16 -6.41
N LYS A 150 -0.66 -4.76 -7.29
CA LYS A 150 0.10 -5.98 -6.97
C LYS A 150 1.07 -5.73 -5.82
N TRP A 151 1.80 -4.62 -5.82
CA TRP A 151 2.70 -4.26 -4.73
C TRP A 151 1.98 -4.15 -3.37
N LEU A 152 0.78 -3.55 -3.35
CA LEU A 152 -0.02 -3.45 -2.13
C LEU A 152 -0.59 -4.80 -1.67
N SER A 153 -0.90 -5.70 -2.60
CA SER A 153 -1.29 -7.08 -2.29
C SER A 153 -0.11 -7.88 -1.72
N ASP A 154 1.01 -7.89 -2.43
CA ASP A 154 2.23 -8.61 -2.04
C ASP A 154 2.73 -8.15 -0.67
N GLU A 155 2.59 -6.85 -0.34
CA GLU A 155 2.92 -6.33 1.00
C GLU A 155 2.10 -6.97 2.12
N LYS A 156 0.81 -7.19 1.88
CA LYS A 156 -0.08 -7.85 2.85
C LYS A 156 0.32 -9.30 3.05
N ASP A 157 0.62 -10.00 1.96
CA ASP A 157 0.99 -11.41 2.00
C ASP A 157 2.34 -11.61 2.68
N VAL A 158 3.33 -10.78 2.35
CA VAL A 158 4.63 -10.77 3.01
C VAL A 158 4.48 -10.47 4.50
N ARG A 159 3.66 -9.47 4.88
CA ARG A 159 3.40 -9.16 6.28
C ARG A 159 2.78 -10.35 7.02
N LYS A 160 1.78 -11.01 6.43
CA LYS A 160 1.14 -12.19 7.00
C LYS A 160 2.16 -13.32 7.23
N HIS A 161 3.05 -13.54 6.27
CA HIS A 161 4.12 -14.53 6.39
C HIS A 161 5.10 -14.19 7.53
N TYR A 162 5.62 -12.97 7.57
CA TYR A 162 6.59 -12.56 8.60
C TYR A 162 6.01 -12.56 10.00
N ILE A 163 4.76 -12.09 10.19
CA ILE A 163 4.13 -12.11 11.51
C ILE A 163 3.94 -13.55 11.98
N GLY A 164 3.53 -14.46 11.10
CA GLY A 164 3.44 -15.89 11.41
C GLY A 164 4.79 -16.50 11.80
N ALA A 165 5.84 -16.22 11.02
CA ALA A 165 7.19 -16.73 11.28
C ALA A 165 7.79 -16.18 12.59
N VAL A 166 7.61 -14.89 12.87
CA VAL A 166 8.08 -14.26 14.12
C VAL A 166 7.34 -14.83 15.33
N ALA A 167 6.01 -14.99 15.24
CA ALA A 167 5.22 -15.58 16.32
C ALA A 167 5.68 -17.01 16.64
N LEU A 168 5.89 -17.84 15.61
CA LEU A 168 6.41 -19.20 15.77
C LEU A 168 7.80 -19.21 16.41
N GLY A 169 8.70 -18.34 15.96
CA GLY A 169 10.05 -18.20 16.52
C GLY A 169 10.03 -17.83 18.02
N PHE A 170 9.20 -16.87 18.41
CA PHE A 170 9.05 -16.46 19.80
C PHE A 170 8.51 -17.60 20.68
N ILE A 171 7.51 -18.32 20.19
CA ILE A 171 6.95 -19.48 20.91
C ILE A 171 8.01 -20.56 21.09
N ALA A 172 8.78 -20.86 20.04
CA ALA A 172 9.84 -21.87 20.08
C ALA A 172 10.94 -21.50 21.10
N ILE A 173 11.43 -20.26 21.07
CA ILE A 173 12.44 -19.77 22.04
C ILE A 173 11.89 -19.86 23.46
N THR A 174 10.66 -19.42 23.68
CA THR A 174 10.05 -19.44 25.01
C THR A 174 9.88 -20.87 25.51
N PHE A 175 9.53 -21.82 24.64
CA PHE A 175 9.46 -23.24 24.98
C PHE A 175 10.83 -23.81 25.37
N ILE A 176 11.89 -23.45 24.64
CA ILE A 176 13.26 -23.87 24.95
C ILE A 176 13.71 -23.34 26.31
N VAL A 177 13.52 -22.04 26.57
CA VAL A 177 13.88 -21.41 27.86
C VAL A 177 13.11 -22.05 29.01
N LEU A 178 11.80 -22.26 28.86
CA LEU A 178 11.00 -22.87 29.92
C LEU A 178 11.39 -24.31 30.20
N ARG A 179 11.73 -25.08 29.15
CA ARG A 179 12.25 -26.44 29.32
C ARG A 179 13.54 -26.39 30.13
N PHE A 180 14.50 -25.54 29.76
CA PHE A 180 15.75 -25.42 30.51
C PHE A 180 15.54 -25.04 31.98
N VAL A 181 14.61 -24.12 32.28
CA VAL A 181 14.31 -23.69 33.66
C VAL A 181 13.56 -24.76 34.46
N THR A 182 12.75 -25.61 33.81
CA THR A 182 11.94 -26.63 34.51
C THR A 182 12.60 -28.00 34.62
N THR A 183 13.64 -28.26 33.81
CA THR A 183 14.44 -29.50 33.89
C THR A 183 15.80 -29.32 34.57
N GLY A 184 16.16 -28.08 34.93
CA GLY A 184 17.36 -27.74 35.70
C GLY A 184 17.11 -27.62 37.19
#